data_AF-A0A0B7C3N1-F1
#
_entry.id   AF-A0A0B7C3N1-F1
#
_cell.length_a   1.000
_cell.length_b   1.000
_cell.length_c   1.000
_cell.angle_alpha   90.00
_cell.angle_beta   90.00
_cell.angle_gamma   90.00
#
_symmetry.space_group_name_H-M   'P 1'
#
loop_
_entity.id
_entity.type
_entity.pdbx_description
1 polymer ?
#
loop_
_entity_poly.entity_id
_entity_poly.type
_entity_poly.pdbx_seq_one_letter_code
_entity_poly.pdbx_strand_id
1 'polypeptide(L)' 'FEREASLMVEFDHANIVRLLGVCTVGKPMCLLFEYMSKGDLNEYLRLCSPDQCLRRSNAGSTPSLEDSSSVTVLD' A
#
# COMPACT_ATOMS: atom_id res chain seq x y z
N PHE A 1 -5.05 -8.50 -14.65
CA PHE A 1 -5.81 -7.26 -14.54
C PHE A 1 -7.35 -7.41 -14.45
N GLU A 2 -8.09 -7.63 -15.55
CA GLU A 2 -9.58 -7.58 -15.50
C GLU A 2 -10.23 -8.56 -14.51
N ARG A 3 -9.74 -9.80 -14.43
CA ARG A 3 -10.22 -10.78 -13.44
C ARG A 3 -10.04 -10.27 -12.01
N GLU A 4 -8.91 -9.65 -11.73
CA GLU A 4 -8.61 -9.12 -10.40
C GLU A 4 -9.51 -7.92 -10.07
N ALA A 5 -9.70 -7.01 -11.02
CA ALA A 5 -10.68 -5.93 -10.90
C ALA A 5 -12.09 -6.46 -10.57
N SER A 6 -12.59 -7.42 -11.34
CA SER A 6 -13.92 -7.98 -11.13
C SER A 6 -14.08 -8.62 -9.76
N LEU A 7 -13.07 -9.35 -9.28
CA LEU A 7 -13.09 -9.95 -7.95
C LEU A 7 -13.07 -8.88 -6.84
N MET A 8 -12.28 -7.80 -7.01
CA MET A 8 -12.17 -6.77 -5.99
C MET A 8 -13.39 -5.86 -5.87
N VAL A 9 -14.19 -5.72 -6.94
CA VAL A 9 -15.48 -5.01 -6.90
C VAL A 9 -16.49 -5.68 -5.96
N GLU A 10 -16.38 -7.00 -5.74
CA GLU A 10 -17.33 -7.75 -4.91
C GLU A 10 -17.11 -7.56 -3.40
N PHE A 11 -15.97 -7.00 -2.98
CA PHE A 11 -15.64 -6.83 -1.57
C PHE A 11 -16.04 -5.45 -1.03
N ASP A 12 -16.95 -5.45 -0.06
CA ASP A 12 -17.31 -4.26 0.74
C ASP A 12 -17.27 -4.61 2.23
N HIS A 13 -16.11 -4.45 2.86
CA HIS A 13 -15.91 -4.72 4.28
C HIS A 13 -14.78 -3.86 4.85
N ALA A 14 -14.90 -3.42 6.10
CA ALA A 14 -13.95 -2.52 6.76
C ALA A 14 -12.50 -3.05 6.92
N ASN A 15 -12.27 -4.34 6.66
CA ASN A 15 -10.96 -5.00 6.79
C ASN A 15 -10.40 -5.49 5.45
N ILE A 16 -11.06 -5.15 4.34
CA ILE A 16 -10.62 -5.47 2.99
C ILE A 16 -10.41 -4.15 2.26
N VAL A 17 -9.28 -3.99 1.59
CA VAL A 17 -9.00 -2.77 0.84
C VAL A 17 -10.05 -2.56 -0.25
N ARG A 18 -10.65 -1.37 -0.27
CA ARG A 18 -11.72 -1.06 -1.20
C ARG A 18 -11.17 -0.56 -2.54
N LEU A 19 -11.64 -1.19 -3.62
CA LEU A 19 -11.43 -0.70 -4.98
C LEU A 19 -12.36 0.48 -5.25
N LEU A 20 -11.78 1.63 -5.58
CA LEU A 20 -12.50 2.88 -5.90
C LEU A 20 -12.83 2.98 -7.39
N GLY A 21 -12.00 2.40 -8.26
CA GLY A 21 -12.21 2.45 -9.71
C GLY A 21 -11.12 1.76 -10.51
N VAL A 22 -11.35 1.66 -11.82
CA VAL A 22 -10.41 1.05 -12.78
C VAL A 22 -10.23 1.94 -14.01
N CYS A 23 -9.00 2.03 -14.51
CA CYS A 23 -8.71 2.59 -15.82
C CYS A 23 -8.32 1.46 -16.77
N THR A 24 -9.20 1.18 -17.74
CA THR A 24 -8.99 0.18 -18.79
C THR A 24 -8.71 0.80 -20.16
N VAL A 25 -8.81 2.14 -20.26
CA VAL A 25 -8.60 2.87 -21.51
C VAL A 25 -7.12 3.24 -21.63
N GLY A 26 -6.45 2.68 -22.64
CA GLY A 26 -5.02 2.88 -22.85
C GLY A 26 -4.16 1.94 -22.01
N LYS A 27 -2.84 1.99 -22.21
CA LYS A 27 -1.86 1.21 -21.45
C LYS A 27 -0.91 2.17 -20.70
N PRO A 28 -0.53 1.87 -19.45
CA PRO A 28 -0.92 0.69 -18.65
C PRO A 28 -2.33 0.82 -18.07
N MET A 29 -2.98 -0.32 -17.83
CA MET A 29 -4.22 -0.35 -17.05
C MET A 29 -3.91 -0.11 -15.57
N CYS A 30 -4.82 0.52 -14.81
CA CYS A 30 -4.57 0.79 -13.39
C CYS A 30 -5.82 0.61 -12.51
N LEU A 31 -5.59 0.08 -11.30
CA LEU A 31 -6.60 -0.07 -10.25
C LEU A 31 -6.41 1.07 -9.25
N LEU A 32 -7.49 1.70 -8.86
CA LEU A 32 -7.49 2.77 -7.88
C LEU A 32 -8.06 2.24 -6.56
N PHE A 33 -7.25 2.24 -5.51
CA PHE A 33 -7.63 1.79 -4.18
C PHE A 33 -7.77 2.96 -3.21
N GLU A 34 -8.42 2.71 -2.07
CA GLU A 34 -8.31 3.62 -0.93
C GLU A 34 -6.87 3.67 -0.40
N TYR A 35 -6.50 4.81 0.19
CA TYR A 35 -5.14 5.04 0.63
C TYR A 35 -4.89 4.47 2.04
N MET A 36 -3.90 3.58 2.14
CA MET A 36 -3.44 2.99 3.39
C MET A 36 -2.24 3.77 3.94
N SER A 37 -2.51 4.78 4.78
CA SER A 37 -1.50 5.72 5.30
C SER A 37 -0.29 5.12 6.04
N LYS A 38 -0.40 3.88 6.51
CA LYS A 38 0.65 3.18 7.27
C LYS A 38 1.40 2.14 6.43
N GLY A 39 1.12 2.05 5.13
CA GLY A 39 1.72 1.06 4.24
C GLY A 39 1.24 -0.36 4.55
N ASP A 40 2.07 -1.35 4.21
CA ASP A 40 1.77 -2.75 4.48
C ASP A 40 2.00 -3.14 5.94
N LEU A 41 1.30 -4.18 6.37
CA LEU A 41 1.32 -4.64 7.75
C LEU A 41 2.70 -5.18 8.18
N ASN A 42 3.43 -5.85 7.29
CA ASN A 42 4.71 -6.48 7.64
C ASN A 42 5.78 -5.40 7.89
N GLU A 43 5.83 -4.37 7.06
CA GLU A 43 6.71 -3.21 7.30
C GLU A 43 6.29 -2.47 8.58
N TYR A 44 4.99 -2.19 8.75
CA TYR A 44 4.50 -1.51 9.95
C TYR A 44 4.87 -2.25 11.25
N LEU A 45 4.74 -3.58 11.27
CA LEU A 45 5.12 -4.40 12.42
C LEU A 45 6.63 -4.40 12.68
N ARG A 46 7.45 -4.41 11.62
CA ARG A 46 8.91 -4.27 11.74
C ARG A 46 9.29 -2.92 12.32
N LEU A 47 8.64 -1.84 11.89
CA LEU A 47 8.84 -0.48 12.40
C LEU A 47 8.46 -0.33 13.88
N CYS A 48 7.43 -1.06 14.31
CA CYS A 48 6.96 -1.05 15.68
C CYS A 48 7.67 -2.07 16.59
N SER A 49 8.62 -2.87 16.07
CA SER A 49 9.27 -3.89 16.89
C SER A 49 10.18 -3.25 17.95
N PRO A 50 10.30 -3.85 19.15
CA PRO A 50 11.16 -3.35 20.23
C PRO A 50 12.62 -3.15 19.77
N ASP A 51 13.07 -3.98 18.82
CA ASP A 51 14.42 -3.93 18.25
C ASP A 51 14.71 -2.62 17.48
N GLN A 52 13.68 -1.91 16.99
CA GLN A 52 13.87 -0.60 16.33
C GLN A 52 14.04 0.58 17.29
N CYS A 53 13.60 0.47 18.55
CA CYS A 53 13.85 1.49 19.57
C CYS A 53 15.37 1.71 19.76
N LEU A 54 16.14 0.62 19.73
CA LEU A 54 17.61 0.62 19.84
C LEU A 54 18.33 1.15 18.59
N ARG A 55 17.68 1.11 17.42
CA ARG A 55 18.23 1.65 16.16
C ARG A 55 18.02 3.16 16.04
N ARG A 56 16.93 3.68 16.59
CA ARG A 56 16.56 5.11 16.48
C ARG A 56 17.33 6.02 17.43
N SER A 57 17.91 5.48 18.51
CA SER A 57 18.82 6.21 19.39
C SER A 57 20.21 6.48 18.79
N ASN A 58 20.55 5.86 17.65
CA ASN A 58 21.86 6.01 17.00
C ASN A 58 21.83 6.57 15.57
N ALA A 59 20.66 6.96 15.05
CA ALA A 59 20.52 7.46 13.68
C ALA A 59 20.00 8.91 13.67
N GLY A 60 20.94 9.85 13.66
CA GLY A 60 20.69 11.26 13.27
C GLY A 60 20.50 11.43 11.76
N SER A 61 19.66 10.59 11.14
CA SER A 61 19.33 10.69 9.72
C SER A 61 17.81 10.58 9.56
N THR A 62 17.22 11.73 9.26
CA THR A 62 15.85 11.92 8.79
C THR A 62 15.41 10.81 7.82
N PRO A 63 14.28 10.11 8.05
CA PRO A 63 13.68 9.34 6.97
C PRO A 63 13.05 10.35 6.01
N SER A 64 13.67 10.52 4.85
CA SER A 64 13.11 11.21 3.70
C SER A 64 11.75 10.61 3.36
N LEU A 65 10.74 11.47 3.27
CA LEU A 65 9.35 11.18 2.91
C LEU A 65 9.20 10.83 1.42
N GLU A 66 10.13 10.04 0.88
CA GLU A 66 10.23 9.72 -0.54
C GLU A 66 10.67 8.26 -0.74
N ASP A 67 9.73 7.34 -0.54
CA ASP A 67 9.50 6.18 -1.44
C ASP A 67 8.13 5.59 -1.08
N SER A 68 7.07 5.85 -1.86
CA SER A 68 6.54 4.92 -2.87
C SER A 68 6.55 3.47 -2.37
N SER A 69 5.44 2.76 -2.18
CA SER A 69 4.39 2.55 -3.18
C SER A 69 3.21 1.81 -2.54
N SER A 70 2.02 2.42 -2.57
CA SER A 70 0.77 1.66 -2.68
C SER A 70 -0.03 2.22 -3.86
N VAL A 71 0.64 2.31 -5.01
CA VAL A 71 -0.02 2.08 -6.28
C VAL A 71 0.64 0.83 -6.80
N THR A 72 0.11 -0.33 -6.39
CA THR A 72 0.37 -1.55 -7.15
C THR A 72 -0.29 -1.34 -8.51
N VAL A 73 0.48 -0.82 -9.47
CA VAL A 73 0.19 -1.04 -10.88
C VAL A 73 0.38 -2.54 -11.05
N LEU A 74 -0.71 -3.28 -10.98
CA LEU A 74 -0.71 -4.67 -11.44
C LEU A 74 -0.49 -4.60 -12.94
N ASP A 75 0.67 -5.06 -13.40
CA ASP A 75 0.89 -5.29 -14.83
C ASP A 75 0.00 -6.44 -15.35
#